data_AF-A0A956SWU1-F1
#
_entry.id   AF-A0A956SWU1-F1
#
_cell.length_a   1.000
_cell.length_b   1.000
_cell.length_c   1.000
_cell.angle_alpha   90.00
_cell.angle_beta   90.00
_cell.angle_gamma   90.00
#
_symmetry.space_group_name_H-M   'P 1'
#
loop_
_entity.id
_entity.type
_entity.pdbx_description
1 polymer ?
#
loop_
_entity_poly.entity_id
_entity_poly.type
_entity_poly.pdbx_seq_one_letter_code
_entity_poly.pdbx_strand_id
1 'polypeptide(L)'
;MRASSRRGLGLVETVVAVGVFSIVMLLVTAALIQSFKMWTRTASQTATEETLFKIHNILAKELTNTAPDTLSSSPGPGTWGVRDGDALWFLSFMDVNGEPVYNDGTGAGELGEPHWQRNIMYYCVVPGNHDSVAGQSCTGADGGDGYEDQCPHKVMVRKIINDPNDPETLLPGSGGYLDAPNGFTVSGMGGPDLEETRLLGTNILSFRVTADAESVTIDLRANSVDEARKNVPVGSTPLSGQPTTIQRVFTIFPKNSSGEEP
;
A
#
# COMPACT_ATOMS: atom_id res chain seq x y z
N MET A 1 39.14 -33.81 -59.66
CA MET A 1 38.30 -32.70 -59.15
C MET A 1 36.83 -33.05 -59.39
N ARG A 2 36.07 -33.37 -58.33
CA ARG A 2 34.62 -33.57 -58.43
C ARG A 2 33.95 -32.20 -58.54
N ALA A 3 33.35 -31.90 -59.69
CA ALA A 3 32.48 -30.76 -59.83
C ALA A 3 31.22 -30.99 -58.99
N SER A 4 31.05 -30.26 -57.89
CA SER A 4 29.79 -30.26 -57.15
C SER A 4 28.73 -29.65 -58.05
N SER A 5 27.74 -30.44 -58.47
CA SER A 5 26.53 -29.92 -59.12
C SER A 5 25.77 -29.08 -58.11
N ARG A 6 25.98 -27.75 -58.13
CA ARG A 6 25.07 -26.81 -57.48
C ARG A 6 23.81 -26.72 -58.34
N ARG A 7 22.85 -27.60 -58.11
CA ARG A 7 21.49 -27.45 -58.64
C ARG A 7 20.87 -26.23 -57.95
N GLY A 8 20.54 -25.20 -58.73
CA GLY A 8 19.81 -24.03 -58.21
C GLY A 8 18.44 -24.45 -57.68
N LEU A 9 17.97 -23.78 -56.62
CA LEU A 9 16.64 -23.99 -56.04
C LEU A 9 15.56 -23.80 -57.10
N GLY A 10 14.64 -24.76 -57.20
CA GLY A 10 13.48 -24.65 -58.08
C GLY A 10 12.50 -23.59 -57.58
N LEU A 11 11.77 -22.95 -58.49
CA LEU A 11 10.80 -21.89 -58.17
C LEU A 11 9.76 -22.34 -57.13
N VAL A 12 9.32 -23.60 -57.20
CA VAL A 12 8.42 -24.24 -56.23
C VAL A 12 9.05 -24.34 -54.84
N GLU A 13 10.33 -24.69 -54.76
CA GLU A 13 11.05 -24.89 -53.51
C GLU A 13 11.23 -23.54 -52.77
N THR A 14 11.50 -22.46 -53.52
CA THR A 14 11.55 -21.10 -52.97
C THR A 14 10.20 -20.62 -52.45
N VAL A 15 9.10 -20.87 -53.18
CA VAL A 15 7.74 -20.51 -52.74
C VAL A 15 7.35 -21.25 -51.46
N VAL A 16 7.64 -22.55 -51.39
CA VAL A 16 7.40 -23.35 -50.18
C VAL A 16 8.25 -22.85 -49.02
N ALA A 17 9.54 -22.59 -49.23
CA ALA A 17 10.44 -22.09 -48.19
C ALA A 17 9.99 -20.74 -47.63
N VAL A 18 9.61 -19.78 -48.48
CA VAL A 18 9.09 -18.47 -48.05
C VAL A 18 7.75 -18.61 -47.33
N GLY A 19 6.86 -19.48 -47.81
CA GLY A 19 5.58 -19.75 -47.16
C GLY A 19 5.74 -20.32 -45.75
N VAL A 20 6.59 -21.35 -45.60
CA VAL A 20 6.91 -21.94 -44.29
C VAL A 20 7.57 -20.92 -43.38
N PHE A 21 8.57 -20.18 -43.87
CA PHE A 21 9.24 -19.14 -43.08
C PHE A 21 8.28 -18.05 -42.62
N SER A 22 7.36 -17.61 -43.47
CA SER A 22 6.35 -16.60 -43.12
C SER A 22 5.40 -17.11 -42.04
N ILE A 23 4.94 -18.36 -42.13
CA ILE A 23 4.09 -18.99 -41.10
C ILE A 23 4.86 -19.09 -39.77
N VAL A 24 6.12 -19.54 -39.81
CA VAL A 24 6.98 -19.62 -38.62
C VAL A 24 7.18 -18.24 -38.00
N MET A 25 7.44 -17.21 -38.81
CA MET A 25 7.59 -15.84 -38.32
C MET A 25 6.31 -15.29 -37.69
N LEU A 26 5.13 -15.60 -38.24
CA LEU A 26 3.86 -15.21 -37.63
C LEU A 26 3.64 -15.91 -36.28
N LEU A 27 3.96 -17.19 -36.18
CA LEU A 27 3.86 -17.95 -34.92
C LEU A 27 4.82 -17.41 -33.85
N VAL A 28 6.08 -17.14 -34.22
CA VAL A 28 7.07 -16.53 -33.32
C VAL A 28 6.62 -15.14 -32.87
N THR A 29 6.09 -14.33 -33.78
CA THR A 29 5.56 -13.00 -33.46
C THR A 29 4.39 -13.09 -32.48
N ALA A 30 3.45 -14.00 -32.72
CA ALA A 30 2.30 -14.21 -31.82
C ALA A 30 2.76 -14.67 -30.42
N ALA A 31 3.70 -15.62 -30.35
CA ALA A 31 4.28 -16.11 -29.10
C ALA A 31 5.02 -14.99 -28.35
N LEU A 32 5.76 -14.14 -29.07
CA LEU A 32 6.48 -13.01 -28.49
C LEU A 32 5.51 -11.97 -27.89
N ILE A 33 4.43 -11.63 -28.61
CA ILE A 33 3.39 -10.72 -28.11
C ILE A 33 2.75 -11.27 -26.84
N GLN A 34 2.43 -12.57 -26.81
CA GLN A 34 1.86 -13.21 -25.62
C GLN A 34 2.85 -13.21 -24.43
N SER A 35 4.12 -13.48 -24.70
CA SER A 35 5.18 -13.46 -23.69
C SER A 35 5.34 -12.06 -23.08
N PHE A 36 5.34 -11.01 -23.90
CA PHE A 36 5.40 -9.63 -23.42
C PHE A 36 4.16 -9.25 -22.59
N LYS A 37 2.96 -9.63 -23.04
CA LYS A 37 1.73 -9.40 -22.26
C LYS A 37 1.81 -10.06 -20.89
N MET A 38 2.22 -11.32 -20.84
CA MET A 38 2.37 -12.06 -19.59
C MET A 38 3.43 -11.43 -18.68
N TRP A 39 4.58 -11.06 -19.24
CA TRP A 39 5.66 -10.40 -18.49
C TRP A 39 5.21 -9.08 -17.88
N THR A 40 4.56 -8.20 -18.64
CA THR A 40 4.08 -6.90 -18.10
C THR A 40 3.03 -7.08 -17.01
N ARG A 41 2.14 -8.06 -17.14
CA ARG A 41 1.15 -8.38 -16.10
C ARG A 41 1.83 -8.84 -14.82
N THR A 42 2.73 -9.81 -14.92
CA THR A 42 3.47 -10.34 -13.77
C THR A 42 4.30 -9.25 -13.10
N ALA A 43 5.01 -8.42 -13.88
CA ALA A 43 5.80 -7.32 -13.34
C ALA A 43 4.94 -6.32 -12.54
N SER A 44 3.76 -5.95 -13.06
CA SER A 44 2.84 -5.03 -12.37
C SER A 44 2.29 -5.62 -11.07
N GLN A 45 1.91 -6.91 -11.09
CA GLN A 45 1.44 -7.62 -9.90
C GLN A 45 2.53 -7.75 -8.84
N THR A 46 3.74 -8.14 -9.22
CA THR A 46 4.87 -8.26 -8.29
C THR A 46 5.21 -6.92 -7.64
N ALA A 47 5.23 -5.81 -8.38
CA ALA A 47 5.49 -4.49 -7.80
C ALA A 47 4.39 -4.07 -6.81
N THR A 48 3.14 -4.42 -7.11
CA THR A 48 2.00 -4.16 -6.21
C THR A 48 2.10 -5.00 -4.93
N GLU A 49 2.42 -6.29 -5.06
CA GLU A 49 2.67 -7.17 -3.92
C GLU A 49 3.81 -6.66 -3.05
N GLU A 50 4.95 -6.30 -3.64
CA GLU A 50 6.11 -5.79 -2.92
C GLU A 50 5.76 -4.56 -2.09
N THR A 51 4.95 -3.65 -2.65
CA THR A 51 4.46 -2.47 -1.94
C THR A 51 3.60 -2.85 -0.72
N LEU A 52 2.66 -3.78 -0.90
CA LEU A 52 1.81 -4.28 0.18
C LEU A 52 2.62 -5.01 1.26
N PHE A 53 3.59 -5.84 0.86
CA PHE A 53 4.49 -6.55 1.77
C PHE A 53 5.33 -5.58 2.60
N LYS A 54 5.87 -4.52 1.97
CA LYS A 54 6.63 -3.49 2.67
C LYS A 54 5.78 -2.79 3.73
N ILE A 55 4.56 -2.36 3.36
CA ILE A 55 3.64 -1.69 4.29
C ILE A 55 3.27 -2.63 5.43
N HIS A 56 2.92 -3.88 5.13
CA HIS A 56 2.64 -4.92 6.12
C HIS A 56 3.79 -5.09 7.12
N ASN A 57 5.02 -5.27 6.64
CA ASN A 57 6.16 -5.54 7.52
C ASN A 57 6.46 -4.37 8.46
N ILE A 58 6.32 -3.14 7.98
CA ILE A 58 6.51 -1.94 8.81
C ILE A 58 5.39 -1.84 9.85
N LEU A 59 4.12 -1.95 9.43
CA LEU A 59 2.97 -1.94 10.33
C LEU A 59 3.04 -3.03 11.39
N ALA A 60 3.33 -4.27 10.98
CA ALA A 60 3.43 -5.41 11.88
C ALA A 60 4.52 -5.21 12.92
N LYS A 61 5.69 -4.70 12.52
CA LYS A 61 6.78 -4.40 13.45
C LYS A 61 6.38 -3.33 14.47
N GLU A 62 5.71 -2.27 14.02
CA GLU A 62 5.34 -1.16 14.92
C GLU A 62 4.16 -1.49 15.83
N LEU A 63 3.19 -2.26 15.33
CA LEU A 63 2.07 -2.74 16.14
C LEU A 63 2.48 -3.84 17.13
N THR A 64 3.59 -4.55 16.92
CA THR A 64 4.15 -5.38 18.00
C THR A 64 4.73 -4.55 19.14
N ASN A 65 4.99 -3.27 18.90
CA ASN A 65 5.53 -2.35 19.89
C ASN A 65 4.44 -1.53 20.61
N THR A 66 3.18 -1.95 20.53
CA THR A 66 2.05 -1.27 21.21
C THR A 66 1.34 -2.22 22.18
N ALA A 67 0.34 -1.71 22.89
CA ALA A 67 -0.59 -2.49 23.71
C ALA A 67 -2.01 -2.38 23.14
N PRO A 68 -2.90 -3.37 23.37
CA PRO A 68 -4.25 -3.37 22.77
C PRO A 68 -5.13 -2.17 23.17
N ASP A 69 -4.91 -1.61 24.36
CA ASP A 69 -5.65 -0.48 24.91
C ASP A 69 -5.02 0.88 24.54
N THR A 70 -3.81 0.88 24.00
CA THR A 70 -3.09 2.09 23.58
C THR A 70 -3.13 2.31 22.07
N LEU A 71 -4.19 1.83 21.42
CA LEU A 71 -4.48 2.04 20.01
C LEU A 71 -5.90 2.54 19.81
N SER A 72 -6.11 3.30 18.74
CA SER A 72 -7.42 3.76 18.32
C SER A 72 -7.49 3.88 16.81
N SER A 73 -8.70 3.83 16.28
CA SER A 73 -8.96 4.01 14.86
C SER A 73 -10.20 4.86 14.63
N SER A 74 -10.24 5.51 13.47
CA SER A 74 -11.38 6.31 13.01
C SER A 74 -11.45 6.24 11.49
N PRO A 75 -12.55 6.69 10.88
CA PRO A 75 -12.54 7.02 9.46
C PRO A 75 -11.38 7.98 9.15
N GLY A 76 -10.67 7.72 8.06
CA GLY A 76 -9.59 8.55 7.56
C GLY A 76 -10.13 9.71 6.69
N PRO A 77 -9.25 10.35 5.89
CA PRO A 77 -9.65 11.35 4.91
C PRO A 77 -10.70 10.80 3.93
N GLY A 78 -11.48 11.71 3.36
CA GLY A 78 -12.42 11.37 2.29
C GLY A 78 -12.22 12.24 1.07
N THR A 79 -12.17 11.62 -0.11
CA THR A 79 -12.13 12.28 -1.40
C THR A 79 -13.45 12.03 -2.14
N TRP A 80 -13.93 13.03 -2.89
CA TRP A 80 -15.21 12.97 -3.61
C TRP A 80 -16.43 12.66 -2.73
N GLY A 81 -16.36 12.99 -1.43
CA GLY A 81 -17.43 12.75 -0.46
C GLY A 81 -17.52 11.31 0.05
N VAL A 82 -16.53 10.47 -0.26
CA VAL A 82 -16.43 9.06 0.16
C VAL A 82 -15.13 8.86 0.94
N ARG A 83 -15.07 7.90 1.87
CA ARG A 83 -13.87 7.65 2.69
C ARG A 83 -12.78 6.98 1.85
N ASP A 84 -11.56 7.49 1.94
CA ASP A 84 -10.41 6.89 1.25
C ASP A 84 -9.91 5.62 1.96
N GLY A 85 -10.14 5.55 3.26
CA GLY A 85 -9.75 4.46 4.15
C GLY A 85 -9.96 4.85 5.61
N ASP A 86 -9.41 4.06 6.52
CA ASP A 86 -9.37 4.37 7.95
C ASP A 86 -8.06 5.07 8.33
N ALA A 87 -8.05 5.66 9.52
CA ALA A 87 -6.87 6.09 10.23
C ALA A 87 -6.67 5.20 11.46
N LEU A 88 -5.44 4.74 11.67
CA LEU A 88 -5.01 3.97 12.85
C LEU A 88 -3.90 4.74 13.53
N TRP A 89 -4.01 4.95 14.84
CA TRP A 89 -2.93 5.50 15.63
C TRP A 89 -2.77 4.76 16.95
N PHE A 90 -1.55 4.70 17.45
CA PHE A 90 -1.22 3.94 18.64
C PHE A 90 0.07 4.44 19.29
N LEU A 91 0.26 4.11 20.57
CA LEU A 91 1.48 4.43 21.30
C LEU A 91 2.61 3.45 20.99
N SER A 92 3.82 3.99 20.93
CA SER A 92 5.06 3.23 20.78
C SER A 92 6.01 3.60 21.92
N PHE A 93 6.58 2.59 22.57
CA PHE A 93 7.60 2.75 23.62
C PHE A 93 9.03 2.79 23.04
N MET A 94 9.17 2.90 21.72
CA MET A 94 10.48 3.04 21.07
C MET A 94 10.95 4.50 21.10
N ASP A 95 12.19 4.74 21.52
CA ASP A 95 12.83 6.06 21.53
C ASP A 95 13.24 6.55 20.12
N VAL A 96 13.85 7.74 20.03
CA VAL A 96 14.29 8.36 18.76
C VAL A 96 15.37 7.56 18.04
N ASN A 97 16.08 6.69 18.77
CA ASN A 97 17.11 5.79 18.23
C ASN A 97 16.52 4.45 17.78
N GLY A 98 15.25 4.19 18.08
CA GLY A 98 14.59 2.91 17.81
C GLY A 98 14.92 1.85 18.85
N GLU A 99 15.22 2.25 20.08
CA GLU A 99 15.43 1.37 21.23
C GLU A 99 14.18 1.36 22.14
N PRO A 100 13.81 0.21 22.70
CA PRO A 100 12.67 0.11 23.60
C PRO A 100 12.95 0.77 24.96
N VAL A 101 12.02 1.61 25.42
CA VAL A 101 12.09 2.27 26.74
C VAL A 101 11.08 1.65 27.67
N TYR A 102 11.53 1.30 28.87
CA TYR A 102 10.70 0.74 29.93
C TYR A 102 10.79 1.61 31.19
N ASN A 103 9.73 1.62 31.97
CA ASN A 103 9.67 2.30 33.26
C ASN A 103 10.66 1.68 34.24
N ASP A 104 11.29 2.52 35.06
CA ASP A 104 12.25 2.12 36.09
C ASP A 104 11.63 1.91 37.48
N GLY A 105 10.31 2.07 37.59
CA GLY A 105 9.54 1.93 38.84
C GLY A 105 9.65 3.12 39.80
N THR A 106 10.27 4.22 39.40
CA THR A 106 10.39 5.45 40.23
C THR A 106 9.40 6.55 39.83
N GLY A 107 8.70 6.39 38.70
CA GLY A 107 7.77 7.34 38.11
C GLY A 107 6.32 6.84 38.04
N ALA A 108 5.61 7.23 36.97
CA ALA A 108 4.17 7.01 36.80
C ALA A 108 3.78 5.57 36.34
N GLY A 109 4.72 4.65 36.26
CA GLY A 109 4.46 3.26 35.85
C GLY A 109 5.36 2.25 36.56
N GLU A 110 4.98 0.97 36.47
CA GLU A 110 5.67 -0.11 37.17
C GLU A 110 6.98 -0.49 36.48
N LEU A 111 7.93 -1.03 37.25
CA LEU A 111 9.22 -1.47 36.73
C LEU A 111 9.02 -2.51 35.61
N GLY A 112 9.54 -2.20 34.42
CA GLY A 112 9.49 -3.10 33.26
C GLY A 112 8.26 -2.93 32.36
N GLU A 113 7.33 -2.04 32.70
CA GLU A 113 6.25 -1.65 31.79
C GLU A 113 6.75 -0.78 30.65
N PRO A 114 6.09 -0.80 29.47
CA PRO A 114 6.43 0.09 28.38
C PRO A 114 6.32 1.56 28.81
N HIS A 115 7.39 2.33 28.57
CA HIS A 115 7.36 3.78 28.76
C HIS A 115 7.02 4.44 27.42
N TRP A 116 5.78 4.88 27.24
CA TRP A 116 5.30 5.40 25.95
C TRP A 116 6.04 6.68 25.53
N GLN A 117 6.54 6.70 24.29
CA GLN A 117 7.46 7.73 23.77
C GLN A 117 6.93 8.53 22.56
N ARG A 118 5.88 8.02 21.88
CA ARG A 118 5.31 8.61 20.65
C ARG A 118 3.99 7.98 20.26
N ASN A 119 3.17 8.77 19.60
CA ASN A 119 2.07 8.30 18.77
C ASN A 119 2.55 8.04 17.34
N ILE A 120 2.21 6.87 16.80
CA ILE A 120 2.41 6.54 15.39
C ILE A 120 1.06 6.46 14.71
N MET A 121 0.90 7.14 13.57
CA MET A 121 -0.35 7.18 12.82
C MET A 121 -0.18 6.71 11.38
N TYR A 122 -1.18 5.99 10.89
CA TYR A 122 -1.28 5.43 9.56
C TYR A 122 -2.63 5.73 8.94
N TYR A 123 -2.65 6.14 7.68
CA TYR A 123 -3.87 6.28 6.90
C TYR A 123 -3.55 6.26 5.41
N CYS A 124 -4.57 6.03 4.57
CA CYS A 124 -4.46 6.25 3.13
C CYS A 124 -5.32 7.41 2.67
N VAL A 125 -4.86 8.09 1.63
CA VAL A 125 -5.53 9.30 1.10
C VAL A 125 -5.23 9.46 -0.38
N VAL A 126 -6.17 10.02 -1.15
CA VAL A 126 -5.89 10.47 -2.52
C VAL A 126 -4.97 11.71 -2.46
N PRO A 127 -3.80 11.70 -3.11
CA PRO A 127 -2.91 12.84 -3.07
C PRO A 127 -3.52 14.07 -3.76
N GLY A 128 -3.18 15.26 -3.28
CA GLY A 128 -3.40 16.51 -4.01
C GLY A 128 -2.69 16.49 -5.38
N ASN A 129 -3.14 17.33 -6.32
CA ASN A 129 -2.67 17.30 -7.71
C ASN A 129 -2.75 15.89 -8.35
N HIS A 130 -3.75 15.11 -7.92
CA HIS A 130 -4.00 13.73 -8.32
C HIS A 130 -3.85 13.51 -9.83
N ASP A 131 -4.57 14.28 -10.65
CA ASP A 131 -4.63 14.05 -12.10
C ASP A 131 -3.26 14.18 -12.77
N SER A 132 -2.40 15.06 -12.25
CA SER A 132 -1.04 15.23 -12.77
C SER A 132 -0.14 14.05 -12.43
N VAL A 133 -0.27 13.45 -11.24
CA VAL A 133 0.55 12.30 -10.84
C VAL A 133 -0.01 10.96 -11.33
N ALA A 134 -1.33 10.84 -11.40
CA ALA A 134 -2.01 9.65 -11.92
C ALA A 134 -2.03 9.62 -13.45
N GLY A 135 -1.90 10.77 -14.11
CA GLY A 135 -2.01 10.92 -15.57
C GLY A 135 -3.44 10.70 -16.09
N GLN A 136 -4.43 10.72 -15.19
CA GLN A 136 -5.86 10.58 -15.50
C GLN A 136 -6.70 11.12 -14.35
N SER A 137 -7.93 11.52 -14.64
CA SER A 137 -8.92 11.85 -13.62
C SER A 137 -9.62 10.60 -13.12
N CYS A 138 -10.02 10.64 -11.85
CA CYS A 138 -10.91 9.66 -11.23
C CYS A 138 -12.18 10.38 -10.78
N THR A 139 -13.33 9.75 -10.94
CA THR A 139 -14.61 10.31 -10.46
C THR A 139 -14.82 10.03 -8.99
N GLY A 140 -14.32 8.88 -8.52
CA GLY A 140 -14.53 8.39 -7.17
C GLY A 140 -15.97 7.96 -6.93
N ALA A 141 -16.17 6.79 -6.33
CA ALA A 141 -17.49 6.42 -5.82
C ALA A 141 -17.35 5.39 -4.69
N ASP A 142 -18.42 5.29 -3.90
CA ASP A 142 -18.56 4.24 -2.89
C ASP A 142 -18.70 2.87 -3.57
N GLY A 143 -17.86 1.93 -3.15
CA GLY A 143 -17.90 0.52 -3.56
C GLY A 143 -19.06 -0.29 -2.96
N GLY A 144 -19.90 0.34 -2.14
CA GLY A 144 -21.06 -0.25 -1.48
C GLY A 144 -20.87 -0.52 0.02
N ASP A 145 -19.74 -0.08 0.60
CA ASP A 145 -19.38 -0.29 2.01
C ASP A 145 -18.89 0.99 2.70
N GLY A 146 -19.10 2.15 2.08
CA GLY A 146 -18.72 3.46 2.60
C GLY A 146 -17.30 3.90 2.24
N TYR A 147 -16.56 3.09 1.48
CA TYR A 147 -15.19 3.37 1.06
C TYR A 147 -15.08 3.57 -0.45
N GLU A 148 -14.17 4.45 -0.84
CA GLU A 148 -13.86 4.75 -2.22
C GLU A 148 -13.10 3.57 -2.84
N ASP A 149 -13.64 3.00 -3.91
CA ASP A 149 -13.11 1.76 -4.50
C ASP A 149 -12.81 1.85 -6.01
N GLN A 150 -12.90 3.03 -6.61
CA GLN A 150 -12.65 3.26 -8.04
C GLN A 150 -11.29 3.88 -8.32
N CYS A 151 -10.75 4.66 -7.37
CA CYS A 151 -9.45 5.30 -7.48
C CYS A 151 -8.37 4.46 -6.77
N PRO A 152 -7.46 3.82 -7.53
CA PRO A 152 -6.36 3.08 -6.94
C PRO A 152 -5.15 3.97 -6.62
N HIS A 153 -5.21 5.28 -6.87
CA HIS A 153 -4.05 6.17 -6.78
C HIS A 153 -3.83 6.76 -5.38
N LYS A 154 -4.38 6.11 -4.34
CA LYS A 154 -4.16 6.55 -2.96
C LYS A 154 -2.73 6.23 -2.53
N VAL A 155 -2.24 6.99 -1.57
CA VAL A 155 -0.92 6.81 -0.97
C VAL A 155 -1.06 6.43 0.49
N MET A 156 -0.17 5.57 0.98
CA MET A 156 -0.10 5.21 2.40
C MET A 156 0.81 6.21 3.11
N VAL A 157 0.25 6.93 4.07
CA VAL A 157 0.94 7.92 4.91
C VAL A 157 1.23 7.32 6.27
N ARG A 158 2.43 7.59 6.78
CA ARG A 158 2.82 7.36 8.17
C ARG A 158 3.25 8.68 8.80
N LYS A 159 2.78 8.96 10.01
CA LYS A 159 3.20 10.10 10.84
C LYS A 159 3.75 9.61 12.19
N ILE A 160 4.81 10.25 12.67
CA ILE A 160 5.27 10.17 14.07
C ILE A 160 4.95 11.48 14.74
N ILE A 161 4.27 11.40 15.87
CA ILE A 161 3.82 12.52 16.68
C ILE A 161 4.40 12.30 18.07
N ASN A 162 5.06 13.32 18.61
CA ASN A 162 5.70 13.30 19.91
C ASN A 162 5.04 14.38 20.78
N ASP A 163 3.86 14.05 21.29
CA ASP A 163 3.11 14.90 22.21
C ASP A 163 3.91 15.03 23.53
N PRO A 164 4.19 16.24 24.04
CA PRO A 164 5.18 16.47 25.11
C PRO A 164 4.82 15.94 26.52
N ASN A 165 3.95 14.93 26.60
CA ASN A 165 3.64 14.19 27.82
C ASN A 165 4.68 13.09 28.09
N ASP A 166 4.97 12.82 29.36
CA ASP A 166 5.96 11.81 29.79
C ASP A 166 5.42 11.02 30.99
N PRO A 167 4.95 9.76 30.80
CA PRO A 167 4.83 9.03 29.53
C PRO A 167 3.83 9.67 28.57
N GLU A 168 4.02 9.42 27.28
CA GLU A 168 3.11 9.93 26.25
C GLU A 168 1.73 9.27 26.34
N THR A 169 0.68 10.05 26.07
CA THR A 169 -0.71 9.58 26.08
C THR A 169 -1.25 9.39 24.68
N LEU A 170 -2.16 8.43 24.51
CA LEU A 170 -2.80 8.18 23.22
C LEU A 170 -3.55 9.44 22.76
N LEU A 171 -3.36 9.83 21.50
CA LEU A 171 -4.06 10.99 20.95
C LEU A 171 -5.59 10.82 21.07
N PRO A 172 -6.32 11.88 21.48
CA PRO A 172 -7.77 11.82 21.65
C PRO A 172 -8.53 11.67 20.31
N GLY A 173 -7.85 11.89 19.18
CA GLY A 173 -8.41 11.73 17.85
C GLY A 173 -7.41 12.04 16.74
N SER A 174 -7.77 11.68 15.51
CA SER A 174 -6.90 11.78 14.32
C SER A 174 -7.00 13.11 13.57
N GLY A 175 -8.09 13.87 13.72
CA GLY A 175 -8.47 14.95 12.81
C GLY A 175 -7.43 16.06 12.58
N GLY A 176 -6.57 16.36 13.55
CA GLY A 176 -5.49 17.36 13.43
C GLY A 176 -4.29 16.93 12.57
N TYR A 177 -4.27 15.66 12.14
CA TYR A 177 -3.12 15.03 11.47
C TYR A 177 -3.47 14.43 10.10
N LEU A 178 -4.75 14.48 9.73
CA LEU A 178 -5.26 13.93 8.48
C LEU A 178 -5.20 15.00 7.37
N ASP A 179 -4.17 14.93 6.55
CA ASP A 179 -3.97 15.79 5.39
C ASP A 179 -3.46 14.97 4.19
N ALA A 180 -3.58 15.54 3.00
CA ALA A 180 -3.12 14.90 1.77
C ALA A 180 -1.78 15.48 1.33
N PRO A 181 -0.81 14.65 0.89
CA PRO A 181 0.40 15.14 0.24
C PRO A 181 0.05 15.81 -1.09
N ASN A 182 0.90 16.73 -1.56
CA ASN A 182 0.80 17.25 -2.92
C ASN A 182 1.56 16.32 -3.88
N GLY A 183 0.84 15.49 -4.63
CA GLY A 183 1.41 14.39 -5.39
C GLY A 183 2.09 13.38 -4.46
N PHE A 184 3.40 13.14 -4.68
CA PHE A 184 4.21 12.27 -3.81
C PHE A 184 5.11 13.07 -2.83
N THR A 185 4.86 14.36 -2.67
CA THR A 185 5.61 15.22 -1.76
C THR A 185 4.83 15.44 -0.47
N VAL A 186 5.46 15.14 0.66
CA VAL A 186 4.92 15.39 2.01
C VAL A 186 5.30 16.78 2.55
N SER A 187 6.08 17.55 1.79
CA SER A 187 6.43 18.93 2.15
C SER A 187 5.16 19.77 2.22
N GLY A 188 4.88 20.32 3.39
CA GLY A 188 3.66 21.10 3.68
C GLY A 188 2.57 20.32 4.41
N MET A 189 2.73 19.01 4.61
CA MET A 189 1.90 18.26 5.56
C MET A 189 2.31 18.64 7.00
N GLY A 190 1.32 18.73 7.88
CA GLY A 190 1.50 19.26 9.23
C GLY A 190 0.67 18.55 10.29
N GLY A 191 0.77 19.07 11.51
CA GLY A 191 0.11 18.57 12.71
C GLY A 191 0.82 19.12 13.94
N PRO A 192 0.13 19.28 15.08
CA PRO A 192 0.79 19.65 16.32
C PRO A 192 1.78 18.56 16.75
N ASP A 193 2.98 18.96 17.18
CA ASP A 193 4.01 18.05 17.71
C ASP A 193 4.41 16.91 16.75
N LEU A 194 4.30 17.19 15.44
CA LEU A 194 4.69 16.29 14.36
C LEU A 194 6.21 16.21 14.24
N GLU A 195 6.77 15.02 14.43
CA GLU A 195 8.19 14.74 14.30
C GLU A 195 8.56 14.29 12.87
N GLU A 196 7.77 13.38 12.30
CA GLU A 196 8.05 12.81 10.98
C GLU A 196 6.75 12.61 10.18
N THR A 197 6.81 12.87 8.87
CA THR A 197 5.81 12.38 7.91
C THR A 197 6.50 11.65 6.77
N ARG A 198 5.96 10.50 6.39
CA ARG A 198 6.54 9.64 5.35
C ARG A 198 5.48 8.96 4.49
N LEU A 199 5.74 8.84 3.19
CA LEU A 199 4.99 7.95 2.31
C LEU A 199 5.60 6.56 2.32
N LEU A 200 4.76 5.55 2.57
CA LEU A 200 5.19 4.15 2.63
C LEU A 200 5.03 3.44 1.29
N GLY A 201 3.98 3.78 0.55
CA GLY A 201 3.66 3.20 -0.75
C GLY A 201 2.61 4.00 -1.50
N THR A 202 2.49 3.70 -2.78
CA THR A 202 1.53 4.29 -3.72
C THR A 202 0.65 3.19 -4.32
N ASN A 203 -0.31 3.58 -5.16
CA ASN A 203 -1.25 2.66 -5.80
C ASN A 203 -2.10 1.84 -4.81
N ILE A 204 -2.38 2.43 -3.65
CA ILE A 204 -3.22 1.82 -2.62
C ILE A 204 -4.69 2.03 -3.00
N LEU A 205 -5.47 0.97 -2.90
CA LEU A 205 -6.91 1.01 -3.13
C LEU A 205 -7.67 1.28 -1.84
N SER A 206 -7.31 0.60 -0.75
CA SER A 206 -8.00 0.72 0.53
C SER A 206 -7.08 0.31 1.68
N PHE A 207 -7.21 0.99 2.81
CA PHE A 207 -6.65 0.60 4.10
C PHE A 207 -7.79 0.61 5.11
N ARG A 208 -8.15 -0.56 5.64
CA ARG A 208 -9.26 -0.71 6.59
C ARG A 208 -8.78 -1.37 7.86
N VAL A 209 -9.35 -0.92 8.97
CA VAL A 209 -8.90 -1.29 10.30
C VAL A 209 -10.11 -1.81 11.07
N THR A 210 -9.94 -2.97 11.68
CA THR A 210 -10.90 -3.53 12.62
C THR A 210 -10.13 -3.89 13.87
N ALA A 211 -10.27 -3.07 14.91
CA ALA A 211 -9.69 -3.32 16.21
C ALA A 211 -10.71 -4.03 17.11
N ASP A 212 -10.23 -5.01 17.87
CA ASP A 212 -10.94 -5.61 18.99
C ASP A 212 -10.13 -5.39 20.28
N ALA A 213 -10.51 -6.03 21.39
CA ALA A 213 -9.86 -5.81 22.69
C ALA A 213 -8.44 -6.37 22.79
N GLU A 214 -8.02 -7.27 21.88
CA GLU A 214 -6.74 -7.99 21.97
C GLU A 214 -5.92 -7.91 20.67
N SER A 215 -6.54 -7.48 19.58
CA SER A 215 -6.04 -7.65 18.22
C SER A 215 -6.48 -6.52 17.31
N VAL A 216 -5.67 -6.28 16.29
CA VAL A 216 -5.97 -5.36 15.21
C VAL A 216 -5.87 -6.12 13.90
N THR A 217 -6.98 -6.17 13.19
CA THR A 217 -7.06 -6.71 11.83
C THR A 217 -6.99 -5.57 10.83
N ILE A 218 -6.08 -5.71 9.86
CA ILE A 218 -5.88 -4.75 8.78
C ILE A 218 -6.21 -5.43 7.46
N ASP A 219 -7.12 -4.83 6.70
CA ASP A 219 -7.39 -5.18 5.30
C ASP A 219 -6.77 -4.09 4.40
N LEU A 220 -5.62 -4.45 3.81
CA LEU A 220 -4.86 -3.59 2.92
C LEU A 220 -5.02 -4.09 1.48
N ARG A 221 -5.49 -3.22 0.59
CA ARG A 221 -5.70 -3.52 -0.82
C ARG A 221 -4.93 -2.55 -1.69
N ALA A 222 -4.31 -3.06 -2.75
CA ALA A 222 -3.68 -2.26 -3.80
C ALA A 222 -4.05 -2.82 -5.16
N ASN A 223 -4.02 -1.98 -6.19
CA ASN A 223 -4.37 -2.40 -7.54
C ASN A 223 -3.14 -2.31 -8.47
N SER A 224 -2.96 -3.32 -9.30
CA SER A 224 -1.97 -3.31 -10.39
C SER A 224 -2.46 -2.41 -11.51
N VAL A 225 -2.29 -1.10 -11.33
CA VAL A 225 -2.86 -0.03 -12.18
C VAL A 225 -2.53 -0.23 -13.65
N ASP A 226 -1.28 -0.56 -13.99
CA ASP A 226 -0.84 -0.74 -15.38
C ASP A 226 -1.55 -1.91 -16.07
N GLU A 227 -1.90 -2.95 -15.32
CA GLU A 227 -2.69 -4.07 -15.83
C GLU A 227 -4.18 -3.73 -15.84
N ALA A 228 -4.69 -3.05 -14.81
CA ALA A 228 -6.10 -2.68 -14.72
C ALA A 228 -6.53 -1.78 -15.88
N ARG A 229 -5.69 -0.80 -16.26
CA ARG A 229 -5.95 0.11 -17.39
C ARG A 229 -6.13 -0.60 -18.74
N LYS A 230 -5.63 -1.83 -18.88
CA LYS A 230 -5.82 -2.64 -20.10
C LYS A 230 -7.18 -3.31 -20.16
N ASN A 231 -7.84 -3.49 -19.02
CA ASN A 231 -9.03 -4.33 -18.87
C ASN A 231 -10.27 -3.51 -18.49
N VAL A 232 -10.13 -2.43 -17.72
CA VAL A 232 -11.24 -1.62 -17.22
C VAL A 232 -10.91 -0.11 -17.22
N PRO A 233 -11.93 0.76 -17.32
CA PRO A 233 -11.77 2.21 -17.13
C PRO A 233 -11.47 2.55 -15.65
N VAL A 234 -10.18 2.54 -15.29
CA VAL A 234 -9.70 2.91 -13.94
C VAL A 234 -10.16 4.32 -13.58
N GLY A 235 -10.70 4.50 -12.37
CA GLY A 235 -11.19 5.77 -11.87
C GLY A 235 -12.71 5.99 -12.02
N SER A 236 -13.41 5.09 -12.71
CA SER A 236 -14.88 5.11 -12.87
C SER A 236 -15.55 3.75 -12.71
N THR A 237 -14.76 2.70 -12.51
CA THR A 237 -15.21 1.32 -12.32
C THR A 237 -14.75 0.82 -10.96
N PRO A 238 -15.61 0.17 -10.16
CA PRO A 238 -15.22 -0.50 -8.92
C PRO A 238 -14.06 -1.49 -9.15
N LEU A 239 -12.98 -1.32 -8.39
CA LEU A 239 -11.76 -2.13 -8.51
C LEU A 239 -11.66 -3.21 -7.44
N SER A 240 -12.42 -3.10 -6.35
CA SER A 240 -12.34 -4.00 -5.18
C SER A 240 -12.46 -5.49 -5.54
N GLY A 241 -13.32 -5.85 -6.51
CA GLY A 241 -13.51 -7.22 -7.00
C GLY A 241 -12.72 -7.60 -8.26
N GLN A 242 -11.85 -6.73 -8.77
CA GLN A 242 -11.11 -6.99 -10.00
C GLN A 242 -9.93 -7.95 -9.77
N PRO A 243 -9.57 -8.81 -10.73
CA PRO A 243 -8.39 -9.69 -10.63
C PRO A 243 -7.05 -8.96 -10.51
N THR A 244 -7.04 -7.65 -10.80
CA THR A 244 -5.87 -6.78 -10.67
C THR A 244 -5.72 -6.19 -9.27
N THR A 245 -6.70 -6.38 -8.39
CA THR A 245 -6.64 -5.98 -6.99
C THR A 245 -6.03 -7.10 -6.16
N ILE A 246 -4.94 -6.77 -5.49
CA ILE A 246 -4.26 -7.65 -4.56
C ILE A 246 -4.66 -7.22 -3.16
N GLN A 247 -5.12 -8.18 -2.37
CA GLN A 247 -5.58 -7.98 -1.00
C GLN A 247 -4.64 -8.69 -0.02
N ARG A 248 -4.33 -8.01 1.07
CA ARG A 248 -3.67 -8.57 2.24
C ARG A 248 -4.46 -8.26 3.49
N VAL A 249 -5.02 -9.32 4.08
CA VAL A 249 -5.65 -9.27 5.39
C VAL A 249 -4.70 -9.92 6.39
N PHE A 250 -4.45 -9.24 7.50
CA PHE A 250 -3.60 -9.76 8.57
C PHE A 250 -4.06 -9.23 9.92
N THR A 251 -3.92 -10.07 10.93
CA THR A 251 -4.25 -9.76 12.33
C THR A 251 -2.97 -9.71 13.13
N ILE A 252 -2.81 -8.67 13.93
CA ILE A 252 -1.70 -8.49 14.85
C ILE A 252 -2.24 -8.46 16.26
N PHE A 253 -1.59 -9.18 17.16
CA PHE A 253 -1.85 -9.15 18.60
C PHE A 253 -0.73 -8.31 19.22
N PRO A 254 -1.02 -7.06 19.63
CA PRO A 254 -0.05 -6.25 20.37
C PRO A 254 0.46 -7.03 21.60
N LYS A 255 1.77 -7.00 21.83
CA LYS A 255 2.41 -7.91 22.78
C LYS A 255 2.52 -7.36 24.20
N ASN A 256 2.32 -6.06 24.35
CA ASN A 256 2.52 -5.40 25.62
C ASN A 256 1.19 -5.23 26.36
N SER A 257 1.29 -5.18 27.69
CA SER A 257 0.22 -4.71 28.57
C SER A 257 0.56 -3.28 29.01
N SER A 258 -0.41 -2.38 28.96
CA SER A 258 -0.47 -1.34 29.99
C SER A 258 -0.82 -2.08 31.30
N GLY A 259 -0.24 -1.70 32.43
CA GLY A 259 -0.42 -2.43 33.70
C GLY A 259 -1.88 -2.84 33.97
N GLU A 260 -2.06 -4.05 34.50
CA GLU A 260 -3.36 -4.47 35.03
C GLU A 260 -3.81 -3.45 36.08
N GLU A 261 -4.99 -2.83 35.90
CA GLU A 261 -5.67 -2.23 37.05
C GLU A 261 -5.91 -3.33 38.11
N PRO A 262 -5.52 -3.11 39.38
CA PRO A 262 -5.86 -4.03 40.46
C PRO A 262 -7.36 -4.10 40.77
#